data_AF-A0A9Q4QQJ6-F1
#
_entry.id   AF-A0A9Q4QQJ6-F1
#
_cell.length_a   1.000
_cell.length_b   1.000
_cell.length_c   1.000
_cell.angle_alpha   90.00
_cell.angle_beta   90.00
_cell.angle_gamma   90.00
#
_symmetry.space_group_name_H-M   'P 1'
#
loop_
_entity.id
_entity.type
_entity.pdbx_description
1 polymer ?
#
loop_
_entity_poly.entity_id
_entity_poly.type
_entity_poly.pdbx_seq_one_letter_code
_entity_poly.pdbx_strand_id
1 'polypeptide(L)' 'DYCLREGLTRLEPGAQGKDKIARGFLPTEVRSGHWISDPRFRIPLAHWCAAEHIAITAHMHELSARSPFLKDLTEQA' A
#
# COMPACT_ATOMS: atom_id res chain seq x y z
N ASP A 1 -14.71 -1.88 18.17
CA ASP A 1 -16.16 -2.14 18.33
C ASP A 1 -16.96 -1.95 17.06
N TYR A 2 -16.96 -0.78 16.42
CA TYR A 2 -17.76 -0.54 15.20
C TYR A 2 -17.52 -1.58 14.08
N CYS A 3 -16.28 -1.75 13.63
CA CYS A 3 -15.97 -2.68 12.52
C CYS A 3 -16.36 -4.13 12.85
N LEU A 4 -16.16 -4.58 14.09
CA LEU A 4 -16.52 -5.92 14.53
C LEU A 4 -18.05 -6.11 14.55
N ARG A 5 -18.79 -5.12 15.05
CA ARG A 5 -20.25 -5.14 15.11
C ARG A 5 -20.89 -5.14 13.72
N GLU A 6 -20.31 -4.39 12.77
CA GLU A 6 -20.79 -4.29 11.39
C GLU A 6 -20.20 -5.37 10.46
N GLY A 7 -19.37 -6.29 10.97
CA GLY A 7 -18.74 -7.34 10.17
C GLY A 7 -17.77 -6.80 9.10
N LEU A 8 -17.20 -5.61 9.28
CA LEU A 8 -16.25 -5.03 8.35
C LEU A 8 -14.90 -5.75 8.44
N THR A 9 -14.47 -6.31 7.32
CA THR A 9 -13.18 -7.01 7.18
C THR A 9 -12.05 -6.09 6.71
N ARG A 10 -12.37 -4.85 6.33
CA ARG A 10 -11.41 -3.87 5.83
C ARG A 10 -11.63 -2.50 6.47
N LEU A 11 -10.54 -1.88 6.92
CA LEU A 11 -10.52 -0.56 7.52
C LEU A 11 -9.34 0.24 6.96
N GLU A 12 -9.63 1.41 6.39
CA GLU A 12 -8.61 2.32 5.86
C GLU A 12 -8.35 3.47 6.85
N PRO A 13 -7.19 3.52 7.52
CA PRO A 13 -6.93 4.45 8.62
C PRO A 13 -6.64 5.92 8.20
N GLY A 14 -7.14 6.39 7.05
CA GLY A 14 -6.95 7.76 6.54
C GLY A 14 -5.56 8.05 5.94
N ALA A 15 -5.04 9.28 6.02
CA ALA A 15 -3.71 9.66 5.52
C ALA A 15 -2.80 10.11 6.68
N GLN A 16 -2.08 9.19 7.32
CA GLN A 16 -1.25 9.49 8.51
C GLN A 16 0.04 8.64 8.56
N GLY A 17 0.63 8.40 7.38
CA GLY A 17 2.00 7.91 7.19
C GLY A 17 2.43 6.67 8.00
N LYS A 18 3.72 6.64 8.32
CA LYS A 18 4.47 5.53 8.94
C LYS A 18 4.00 5.12 10.34
N ASP A 19 3.35 6.01 11.09
CA ASP A 19 2.91 5.77 12.47
C ASP A 19 1.74 4.78 12.56
N LYS A 20 1.24 4.33 11.41
CA LYS A 20 0.22 3.30 11.27
C LYS A 20 0.76 1.88 11.32
N ILE A 21 2.03 1.67 10.95
CA ILE A 21 2.64 0.34 10.98
C ILE A 21 2.59 -0.22 12.40
N ALA A 22 2.94 0.60 13.41
CA ALA A 22 2.90 0.22 14.82
C ALA A 22 1.50 -0.20 15.32
N ARG A 23 0.43 0.23 14.63
CA ARG A 23 -0.97 -0.13 14.92
C ARG A 23 -1.45 -1.33 14.11
N GLY A 24 -0.57 -1.98 13.33
CA GLY A 24 -0.89 -3.16 12.53
C GLY A 24 -1.42 -2.88 11.12
N PHE A 25 -1.42 -1.62 10.67
CA PHE A 25 -1.83 -1.30 9.29
C PHE A 25 -0.62 -1.42 8.36
N LEU A 26 -0.48 -2.59 7.75
CA LEU A 26 0.63 -2.88 6.84
C LEU A 26 0.42 -2.24 5.46
N PRO A 27 1.50 -1.86 4.76
CA PRO A 27 1.39 -1.31 3.41
C PRO A 27 0.80 -2.35 2.47
N THR A 28 -0.17 -1.94 1.67
CA THR A 28 -0.82 -2.78 0.65
C THR A 28 -0.73 -2.07 -0.69
N GLU A 29 -0.41 -2.81 -1.75
CA GLU A 29 -0.32 -2.24 -3.10
C GLU A 29 -1.71 -1.82 -3.57
N VAL A 30 -1.83 -0.59 -4.03
CA VAL A 30 -3.05 -0.05 -4.63
C VAL A 30 -2.78 0.42 -6.04
N ARG A 31 -3.78 0.33 -6.91
CA ARG A 31 -3.69 0.77 -8.29
C ARG A 31 -4.74 1.84 -8.55
N SER A 32 -4.37 2.83 -9.36
CA SER A 32 -5.28 3.87 -9.83
C SER A 32 -5.18 3.99 -11.34
N GLY A 33 -6.31 4.29 -11.99
CA GLY A 33 -6.38 4.52 -13.43
C GLY A 33 -6.74 5.97 -13.70
N HIS A 34 -5.98 6.63 -14.58
CA HIS A 34 -6.20 8.02 -14.94
C HIS A 34 -6.29 8.17 -16.45
N TRP A 35 -7.30 8.92 -16.91
CA TRP A 35 -7.40 9.30 -18.31
C TRP A 35 -6.42 10.41 -18.64
N ILE A 36 -5.58 10.19 -19.66
CA ILE A 36 -4.64 11.19 -20.15
C ILE A 36 -5.21 11.78 -21.44
N SER A 37 -5.73 13.01 -21.34
CA SER A 37 -6.35 13.72 -22.47
C SER A 37 -5.33 14.15 -23.52
N ASP A 38 -4.20 14.71 -23.10
CA ASP A 38 -3.13 15.16 -24.00
C ASP A 38 -2.08 14.03 -24.21
N PRO A 39 -1.96 13.50 -25.46
CA PRO A 39 -1.04 12.40 -25.77
C PRO A 39 0.42 12.67 -25.40
N ARG A 40 0.85 13.93 -25.34
CA ARG A 40 2.24 14.32 -25.05
C ARG A 40 2.69 13.88 -23.65
N PHE A 41 1.75 13.69 -22.72
CA PHE A 41 2.06 13.23 -21.37
C PHE A 41 2.17 11.70 -21.24
N ARG A 42 1.76 10.92 -22.24
CA ARG A 42 1.76 9.45 -22.12
C ARG A 42 3.15 8.87 -21.86
N ILE A 43 4.14 9.28 -22.64
CA ILE A 43 5.52 8.76 -22.50
C ILE A 43 6.19 9.24 -21.20
N PRO A 44 6.18 10.56 -20.86
CA PRO A 44 6.75 11.01 -19.58
C PRO A 44 6.10 10.36 -18.36
N LEU A 45 4.77 10.23 -18.35
CA LEU A 45 4.06 9.58 -17.24
C LEU A 45 4.37 8.09 -17.16
N ALA A 46 4.47 7.39 -18.29
CA ALA A 46 4.84 5.98 -18.28
C ALA A 46 6.23 5.74 -17.66
N HIS A 47 7.23 6.57 -18.03
CA HIS A 47 8.56 6.49 -17.44
C HIS A 47 8.55 6.83 -15.95
N TRP A 48 7.82 7.88 -15.56
CA TRP A 48 7.69 8.27 -14.17
C TRP A 48 7.02 7.18 -13.33
N CYS A 49 5.89 6.62 -13.78
CA CYS A 49 5.18 5.54 -13.09
C CYS A 49 6.06 4.29 -12.95
N ALA A 50 6.88 3.96 -13.95
CA ALA A 50 7.82 2.84 -13.85
C ALA A 50 8.87 3.07 -12.75
N ALA A 51 9.44 4.27 -12.66
CA ALA A 51 10.38 4.62 -11.61
C ALA A 51 9.71 4.69 -10.23
N GLU A 52 8.51 5.27 -10.15
CA GLU A 52 7.71 5.35 -8.95
C GLU A 52 7.37 3.96 -8.42
N HIS A 53 6.96 3.04 -9.28
CA HIS A 53 6.61 1.67 -8.88
C HIS A 53 7.78 0.97 -8.17
N ILE A 54 9.01 1.13 -8.66
CA ILE A 54 10.21 0.60 -8.01
C ILE A 54 10.41 1.23 -6.63
N ALA A 55 10.30 2.57 -6.53
CA ALA A 55 10.50 3.30 -5.29
C ALA A 55 9.43 2.95 -4.23
N ILE A 56 8.16 2.89 -4.63
CA ILE A 56 7.05 2.52 -3.75
C ILE A 56 7.22 1.07 -3.28
N THR A 57 7.54 0.14 -4.18
CA THR A 57 7.72 -1.28 -3.80
C THR A 57 8.84 -1.44 -2.78
N ALA A 58 9.99 -0.78 -3.00
CA ALA A 58 11.09 -0.78 -2.04
C ALA A 58 10.65 -0.20 -0.68
N HIS A 59 9.91 0.91 -0.69
CA HIS A 59 9.39 1.52 0.54
C HIS A 59 8.38 0.63 1.26
N MET A 60 7.49 -0.06 0.53
CA MET A 60 6.55 -1.02 1.11
C MET A 60 7.28 -2.19 1.79
N HIS A 61 8.36 -2.71 1.19
CA HIS A 61 9.19 -3.74 1.83
C HIS A 61 9.84 -3.24 3.12
N GLU A 62 10.40 -2.03 3.11
CA GLU A 62 11.00 -1.41 4.29
C GLU A 62 9.99 -1.24 5.43
N LEU A 63 8.78 -0.74 5.12
CA LEU A 63 7.72 -0.57 6.10
C LEU A 63 7.20 -1.92 6.62
N SER A 64 7.07 -2.92 5.75
CA SER A 64 6.63 -4.27 6.12
C SER A 64 7.60 -4.96 7.08
N ALA A 65 8.90 -4.70 6.95
CA ALA A 65 9.92 -5.20 7.87
C ALA A 65 9.78 -4.65 9.30
N ARG A 66 9.01 -3.56 9.48
CA ARG A 66 8.72 -2.94 10.79
C ARG A 66 7.36 -3.39 11.36
N SER A 67 6.75 -4.43 10.78
CA SER A 67 5.49 -5.00 11.26
C SER A 67 5.57 -5.32 12.77
N PRO A 68 4.56 -4.94 13.57
CA PRO A 68 4.48 -5.34 14.97
C PRO A 68 4.05 -6.81 15.13
N PHE A 69 3.57 -7.44 14.06
CA PHE A 69 3.22 -8.85 14.04
C PHE A 69 4.44 -9.70 13.67
N LEU A 70 4.68 -10.74 14.46
CA LEU A 70 5.63 -11.80 14.13
C LEU A 70 5.14 -12.50 12.86
N LYS A 71 6.02 -12.74 11.89
CA LYS A 71 5.72 -13.70 10.83
C LYS A 71 5.69 -15.08 11.50
N ASP A 72 4.51 -15.61 11.77
CA ASP A 72 4.39 -17.03 12.01
C ASP A 72 4.93 -17.75 10.77
N LEU A 73 5.94 -18.59 10.98
CA LEU A 73 6.57 -19.42 9.94
C LEU A 73 5.68 -20.60 9.53
N THR A 74 4.36 -20.46 9.64
CA THR A 74 3.39 -21.53 9.41
C THR A 74 2.20 -20.96 8.65
N GLU A 75 2.30 -21.01 7.33
CA GLU A 75 1.21 -21.29 6.36
C GLU A 75 1.73 -20.94 4.95
N GLN A 76 2.70 -21.73 4.49
CA GLN A 76 2.71 -22.18 3.10
C GLN A 76 2.18 -23.62 3.14
N ALA A 77 0.86 -23.76 3.01
CA ALA A 77 0.16 -25.01 2.74
C ALA A 77 -0.89 -24.73 1.67
#